data_AF-A0A4V2Q421-F1
#
_entry.id   AF-A0A4V2Q421-F1
#
_cell.length_a   1.000
_cell.length_b   1.000
_cell.length_c   1.000
_cell.angle_alpha   90.00
_cell.angle_beta   90.00
_cell.angle_gamma   90.00
#
_symmetry.space_group_name_H-M   'P 1'
#
loop_
_entity.id
_entity.type
_entity.pdbx_description
1 polymer ?
#
loop_
_entity_poly.entity_id
_entity_poly.type
_entity_poly.pdbx_seq_one_letter_code
_entity_poly.pdbx_strand_id
1 'polypeptide(L)'
;MLLGFRRQITGTVFAALLAGTSFSATPVAAFPVFKQAVAEAAARDSDVAAYYRSANYAPVWTDDTPLARERRKALINALANVGDHGLPTDRYDVDTLVGQMAAARSKRDLGMVEVAMTKMYLKYARDLTSGMLTPLEIDEGLVREIKKRDRDELVASLAASEDPKAFLNGLAPQTAEYLRLKKERMRLEALIASGGWGETVPSGKYEPGDSGTNVVKLRNRLIALGFMQRSSAATYDRDLEKAVQAFQIANGLESDGVAGKGTIEEINRSPEHRLKSVLVAMERERWLDRTLEGREILVNLTDFTAKIIDDGKLTFRTRSVVGKNQSDRRSPEFSDTMEHMVINPTWNVPRSIATKEYLPMLKNNPNAVGYLRLVNGRGQTVDRSQVDFTQYSTSNFPFDMKQAPGNRNALGLVKFMFPNRHNIYLHDTPQKALFARETRAYSHGCIRLQQPFDFAYELLSKQEENPKEFFHTRLKTGRETKVDLETNIPVHIIYRTAYTEAKGPVQYRRDVYGRDAKIWKALANEGVALPGQQG
;
A
#
# COMPACT_ATOMS: atom_id res chain seq x y z
N MET A 1 13.11 21.75 76.33
CA MET A 1 13.16 21.24 77.72
C MET A 1 13.80 19.87 77.67
N LEU A 2 15.10 19.78 78.00
CA LEU A 2 15.61 19.44 79.34
C LEU A 2 15.24 17.99 79.71
N LEU A 3 16.20 17.06 79.59
CA LEU A 3 17.05 16.57 80.71
C LEU A 3 16.19 16.01 81.85
N GLY A 4 16.33 14.78 82.34
CA GLY A 4 17.37 13.76 82.23
C GLY A 4 17.24 12.80 83.43
N PHE A 5 18.31 12.07 83.72
CA PHE A 5 18.63 11.35 84.99
C PHE A 5 17.87 10.02 85.22
N ARG A 6 18.46 8.93 85.75
CA ARG A 6 19.79 8.64 86.32
C ARG A 6 19.91 7.12 86.63
N ARG A 7 21.16 6.60 86.58
CA ARG A 7 21.84 5.63 87.50
C ARG A 7 21.25 4.21 87.70
N GLN A 8 22.01 3.13 87.98
CA GLN A 8 23.45 2.77 88.03
C GLN A 8 23.53 1.25 88.36
N ILE A 9 24.56 0.56 87.83
CA ILE A 9 25.48 -0.44 88.48
C ILE A 9 24.84 -1.73 89.04
N THR A 10 25.19 -2.95 88.61
CA THR A 10 26.44 -3.73 88.87
C THR A 10 26.59 -4.85 87.79
N GLY A 11 27.76 -5.08 87.18
CA GLY A 11 28.73 -6.14 87.56
C GLY A 11 28.15 -7.55 87.40
N THR A 12 28.60 -8.47 86.53
CA THR A 12 29.93 -9.11 86.51
C THR A 12 30.08 -9.98 85.24
N VAL A 13 31.33 -10.23 84.84
CA VAL A 13 31.84 -10.87 83.62
C VAL A 13 31.86 -12.41 83.73
N PHE A 14 31.45 -13.17 82.69
CA PHE A 14 32.31 -14.16 81.98
C PHE A 14 31.60 -14.91 80.82
N ALA A 15 32.30 -14.89 79.68
CA ALA A 15 32.44 -15.90 78.62
C ALA A 15 31.26 -16.37 77.74
N ALA A 16 31.51 -16.13 76.45
CA ALA A 16 31.31 -17.03 75.31
C ALA A 16 29.87 -17.34 74.87
N LEU A 17 29.46 -16.69 73.78
CA LEU A 17 29.29 -17.37 72.49
C LEU A 17 29.24 -16.32 71.36
N LEU A 18 30.14 -16.44 70.39
CA LEU A 18 30.02 -15.76 69.11
C LEU A 18 28.78 -16.30 68.38
N ALA A 19 27.81 -15.43 68.15
CA ALA A 19 26.89 -15.56 67.01
C ALA A 19 26.98 -14.26 66.22
N GLY A 20 28.02 -14.18 65.37
CA GLY A 20 28.08 -13.16 64.35
C GLY A 20 26.90 -13.35 63.41
N THR A 21 25.95 -12.41 63.43
CA THR A 21 25.03 -12.22 62.33
C THR A 21 25.84 -11.72 61.14
N SER A 22 26.40 -12.67 60.39
CA SER A 22 26.94 -12.43 59.07
C SER A 22 25.77 -11.96 58.20
N PHE A 23 25.70 -10.65 57.94
CA PHE A 23 25.10 -10.20 56.70
C PHE A 23 25.94 -10.80 55.58
N SER A 24 25.50 -11.96 55.09
CA SER A 24 25.93 -12.44 53.78
C SER A 24 25.39 -11.43 52.78
N ALA A 25 26.15 -10.36 52.54
CA ALA A 25 26.08 -9.68 51.26
C ALA A 25 26.33 -10.77 50.22
N THR A 26 25.26 -11.20 49.56
CA THR A 26 25.39 -11.98 48.34
C THR A 26 26.37 -11.20 47.46
N PRO A 27 27.48 -11.79 47.01
CA PRO A 27 28.30 -11.10 46.04
C PRO A 27 27.37 -10.82 44.87
N VAL A 28 27.21 -9.55 44.52
CA VAL A 28 26.64 -9.14 43.23
C VAL A 28 27.49 -9.87 42.21
N ALA A 29 27.00 -11.01 41.71
CA ALA A 29 27.70 -11.82 40.74
C ALA A 29 28.05 -10.87 39.60
N ALA A 30 29.35 -10.65 39.38
CA ALA A 30 29.83 -9.70 38.39
C ALA A 30 29.16 -10.04 37.06
N PHE A 31 28.22 -9.22 36.62
CA PHE A 31 27.60 -9.35 35.31
C PHE A 31 28.74 -9.38 34.30
N PRO A 32 28.88 -10.43 33.45
CA PRO A 32 29.98 -10.47 32.50
C PRO A 32 30.00 -9.17 31.68
N VAL A 33 31.16 -8.53 31.54
CA VAL A 33 31.33 -7.17 30.96
C VAL A 33 30.57 -7.00 29.64
N PHE A 34 30.55 -8.06 28.81
CA PHE A 34 29.78 -8.08 27.57
C PHE A 34 28.26 -7.95 27.80
N LYS A 35 27.68 -8.73 28.72
CA LYS A 35 26.24 -8.67 29.04
C LYS A 35 25.84 -7.30 29.55
N GLN A 36 26.68 -6.70 30.41
CA GLN A 36 26.46 -5.34 30.92
C GLN A 36 26.46 -4.31 29.77
N ALA A 37 27.42 -4.41 28.86
CA ALA A 37 27.52 -3.51 27.71
C ALA A 37 26.32 -3.65 26.75
N VAL A 38 25.88 -4.88 26.46
CA VAL A 38 24.68 -5.13 25.65
C VAL A 38 23.43 -4.56 26.35
N ALA A 39 23.26 -4.78 27.65
CA ALA A 39 22.16 -4.23 28.42
C ALA A 39 22.14 -2.69 28.40
N GLU A 40 23.30 -2.06 28.61
CA GLU A 40 23.49 -0.60 28.56
C GLU A 40 23.13 -0.04 27.18
N ALA A 41 23.67 -0.63 26.12
CA ALA A 41 23.46 -0.17 24.74
C ALA A 41 22.01 -0.38 24.26
N ALA A 42 21.36 -1.45 24.71
CA ALA A 42 19.98 -1.79 24.36
C ALA A 42 18.95 -1.01 25.18
N ALA A 43 19.29 -0.47 26.35
CA ALA A 43 18.35 0.09 27.33
C ALA A 43 17.35 1.14 26.78
N ARG A 44 17.74 1.89 25.72
CA ARG A 44 16.88 2.92 25.10
C ARG A 44 15.92 2.36 24.02
N ASP A 45 15.98 1.08 23.73
CA ASP A 45 15.12 0.39 22.75
C ASP A 45 14.50 -0.83 23.44
N SER A 46 13.23 -0.71 23.84
CA SER A 46 12.53 -1.72 24.66
C SER A 46 12.54 -3.11 24.03
N ASP A 47 12.42 -3.17 22.70
CA ASP A 47 12.25 -4.41 21.97
C ASP A 47 13.60 -5.11 21.81
N VAL A 48 14.66 -4.35 21.50
CA VAL A 48 16.03 -4.87 21.49
C VAL A 48 16.46 -5.32 22.88
N ALA A 49 16.11 -4.56 23.92
CA ALA A 49 16.39 -4.94 25.31
C ALA A 49 15.58 -6.18 25.73
N ALA A 50 14.35 -6.34 25.26
CA ALA A 50 13.54 -7.53 25.51
C ALA A 50 14.15 -8.78 24.85
N TYR A 51 14.55 -8.68 23.58
CA TYR A 51 15.22 -9.77 22.86
C TYR A 51 16.49 -10.22 23.56
N TYR A 52 17.42 -9.31 23.88
CA TYR A 52 18.67 -9.73 24.52
C TYR A 52 18.46 -10.28 25.94
N ARG A 53 17.44 -9.81 26.67
CA ARG A 53 17.07 -10.42 27.96
C ARG A 53 16.57 -11.85 27.79
N SER A 54 15.67 -12.10 26.83
CA SER A 54 15.13 -13.45 26.60
C SER A 54 16.19 -14.41 26.06
N ALA A 55 17.13 -13.91 25.24
CA ALA A 55 18.28 -14.66 24.73
C ALA A 55 19.44 -14.80 25.74
N ASN A 56 19.26 -14.41 27.02
CA ASN A 56 20.30 -14.41 28.06
C ASN A 56 21.60 -13.68 27.64
N TYR A 57 21.45 -12.65 26.82
CA TYR A 57 22.51 -11.83 26.23
C TYR A 57 23.49 -12.64 25.37
N ALA A 58 23.02 -13.71 24.71
CA ALA A 58 23.80 -14.41 23.71
C ALA A 58 24.10 -13.49 22.50
N PRO A 59 25.35 -13.45 22.00
CA PRO A 59 25.69 -12.64 20.84
C PRO A 59 25.05 -13.20 19.56
N VAL A 60 24.40 -12.33 18.79
CA VAL A 60 23.96 -12.59 17.42
C VAL A 60 25.10 -12.31 16.46
N TRP A 61 25.81 -11.20 16.64
CA TRP A 61 26.76 -10.69 15.68
C TRP A 61 28.19 -10.89 16.09
N THR A 62 28.57 -10.66 17.35
CA THR A 62 29.98 -10.50 17.75
C THR A 62 30.66 -11.76 18.29
N ASP A 63 30.04 -12.92 18.12
CA ASP A 63 30.71 -14.19 18.45
C ASP A 63 31.79 -14.54 17.40
N ASP A 64 32.69 -15.46 17.75
CA ASP A 64 33.80 -15.88 16.87
C ASP A 64 33.51 -17.16 16.07
N THR A 65 32.21 -17.46 15.88
CA THR A 65 31.79 -18.60 15.07
C THR A 65 31.84 -18.27 13.57
N PRO A 66 32.04 -19.28 12.69
CA PRO A 66 31.90 -19.10 11.25
C PRO A 66 30.55 -18.50 10.85
N LEU A 67 29.45 -18.92 11.50
CA LEU A 67 28.11 -18.42 11.20
C LEU A 67 27.94 -16.94 11.60
N ALA A 68 28.50 -16.51 12.73
CA ALA A 68 28.50 -15.10 13.10
C ALA A 68 29.30 -14.23 12.10
N ARG A 69 30.43 -14.74 11.57
CA ARG A 69 31.17 -14.08 10.47
C ARG A 69 30.31 -13.92 9.22
N GLU A 70 29.60 -14.97 8.81
CA GLU A 70 28.70 -14.90 7.64
C GLU A 70 27.51 -13.97 7.88
N ARG A 71 26.91 -13.94 9.08
CA ARG A 71 25.88 -12.94 9.44
C ARG A 71 26.38 -11.51 9.28
N ARG A 72 27.55 -11.19 9.83
CA ARG A 72 28.16 -9.85 9.71
C ARG A 72 28.39 -9.47 8.25
N LYS A 73 29.01 -10.37 7.48
CA LYS A 73 29.27 -10.18 6.04
C LYS A 73 27.98 -9.99 5.25
N ALA A 74 26.96 -10.80 5.50
CA ALA A 74 25.67 -10.70 4.84
C ALA A 74 24.98 -9.37 5.13
N LEU A 75 24.98 -8.91 6.39
CA LEU A 75 24.41 -7.61 6.76
C LEU A 75 25.16 -6.46 6.08
N ILE A 76 26.49 -6.41 6.18
CA ILE A 76 27.28 -5.32 5.57
C ILE A 76 27.06 -5.28 4.05
N ASN A 77 27.04 -6.43 3.38
CA ASN A 77 26.74 -6.49 1.95
C ASN A 77 25.30 -6.01 1.64
N ALA A 78 24.32 -6.37 2.45
CA ALA A 78 22.94 -5.93 2.26
C ALA A 78 22.80 -4.41 2.42
N LEU A 79 23.46 -3.82 3.43
CA LEU A 79 23.42 -2.38 3.68
C LEU A 79 24.19 -1.60 2.59
N ALA A 80 25.34 -2.10 2.14
CA ALA A 80 26.11 -1.47 1.06
C ALA A 80 25.33 -1.44 -0.27
N ASN A 81 24.40 -2.39 -0.47
CA ASN A 81 23.57 -2.47 -1.66
C ASN A 81 22.12 -2.02 -1.39
N VAL A 82 21.85 -1.26 -0.32
CA VAL A 82 20.47 -0.87 0.04
C VAL A 82 19.78 -0.04 -1.06
N GLY A 83 20.57 0.73 -1.83
CA GLY A 83 20.12 1.48 -2.99
C GLY A 83 19.47 0.61 -4.07
N ASP A 84 19.81 -0.68 -4.14
CA ASP A 84 19.15 -1.62 -5.05
C ASP A 84 17.63 -1.71 -4.84
N HIS A 85 17.21 -1.49 -3.60
CA HIS A 85 15.83 -1.50 -3.18
C HIS A 85 15.19 -0.11 -3.25
N GLY A 86 15.86 0.90 -3.82
CA GLY A 86 15.35 2.27 -3.84
C GLY A 86 15.24 2.89 -2.45
N LEU A 87 16.03 2.39 -1.50
CA LEU A 87 16.18 2.92 -0.15
C LEU A 87 17.41 3.85 -0.11
N PRO A 88 17.41 4.90 0.73
CA PRO A 88 18.51 5.87 0.75
C PRO A 88 19.73 5.31 1.48
N THR A 89 20.91 5.40 0.86
CA THR A 89 22.17 4.87 1.39
C THR A 89 22.54 5.52 2.73
N ASP A 90 22.43 6.83 2.82
CA ASP A 90 22.89 7.64 3.97
C ASP A 90 22.08 7.35 5.24
N ARG A 91 20.89 6.75 5.09
CA ARG A 91 20.06 6.28 6.20
C ARG A 91 20.70 5.09 6.94
N TYR A 92 21.63 4.38 6.31
CA TYR A 92 22.29 3.18 6.82
C TYR A 92 23.80 3.39 6.84
N ASP A 93 24.30 4.25 7.72
CA ASP A 93 25.73 4.60 7.86
C ASP A 93 26.64 3.35 8.07
N VAL A 94 27.00 2.71 6.96
CA VAL A 94 27.76 1.44 6.93
C VAL A 94 29.20 1.70 7.35
N ASP A 95 29.77 2.83 6.95
CA ASP A 95 31.16 3.18 7.23
C ASP A 95 31.37 3.39 8.73
N THR A 96 30.46 4.07 9.42
CA THR A 96 30.52 4.18 10.89
C THR A 96 30.37 2.81 11.55
N LEU A 97 29.46 1.96 11.07
CA LEU A 97 29.28 0.62 11.65
C LEU A 97 30.54 -0.25 11.48
N VAL A 98 31.13 -0.25 10.29
CA VAL A 98 32.39 -0.96 9.98
C VAL A 98 33.55 -0.37 10.79
N GLY A 99 33.61 0.95 10.95
CA GLY A 99 34.59 1.63 11.79
C GLY A 99 34.49 1.21 13.25
N GLN A 100 33.28 1.14 13.81
CA GLN A 100 33.04 0.65 15.17
C GLN A 100 33.47 -0.81 15.34
N MET A 101 33.17 -1.67 14.36
CA MET A 101 33.63 -3.06 14.34
C MET A 101 35.15 -3.15 14.32
N ALA A 102 35.80 -2.36 13.46
CA ALA A 102 37.26 -2.34 13.30
C ALA A 102 37.98 -1.75 14.52
N ALA A 103 37.34 -0.86 15.29
CA ALA A 103 37.89 -0.23 16.48
C ALA A 103 37.65 -1.03 17.77
N ALA A 104 36.76 -2.03 17.76
CA ALA A 104 36.44 -2.81 18.97
C ALA A 104 37.66 -3.58 19.48
N ARG A 105 38.05 -3.36 20.75
CA ARG A 105 39.19 -4.05 21.40
C ARG A 105 38.81 -4.74 22.70
N SER A 106 37.72 -4.33 23.33
CA SER A 106 37.26 -4.85 24.62
C SER A 106 35.92 -5.60 24.52
N LYS A 107 35.59 -6.39 25.54
CA LYS A 107 34.26 -7.01 25.66
C LYS A 107 33.14 -5.98 25.74
N ARG A 108 33.42 -4.77 26.24
CA ARG A 108 32.48 -3.65 26.24
C ARG A 108 32.23 -3.17 24.82
N ASP A 109 33.28 -2.93 24.04
CA ASP A 109 33.15 -2.48 22.65
C ASP A 109 32.36 -3.48 21.80
N LEU A 110 32.63 -4.78 21.97
CA LEU A 110 31.86 -5.84 21.31
C LEU A 110 30.37 -5.78 21.69
N GLY A 111 30.03 -5.53 22.96
CA GLY A 111 28.63 -5.37 23.37
C GLY A 111 27.95 -4.13 22.75
N MET A 112 28.71 -3.05 22.54
CA MET A 112 28.20 -1.86 21.82
C MET A 112 27.96 -2.15 20.34
N VAL A 113 28.91 -2.82 19.67
CA VAL A 113 28.81 -3.22 18.26
C VAL A 113 27.65 -4.20 18.05
N GLU A 114 27.49 -5.17 18.95
CA GLU A 114 26.41 -6.16 18.95
C GLU A 114 25.03 -5.47 18.85
N VAL A 115 24.77 -4.48 19.70
CA VAL A 115 23.51 -3.75 19.70
C VAL A 115 23.40 -2.80 18.50
N ALA A 116 24.49 -2.17 18.07
CA ALA A 116 24.50 -1.30 16.90
C ALA A 116 24.11 -2.06 15.62
N MET A 117 24.67 -3.26 15.41
CA MET A 117 24.33 -4.13 14.28
C MET A 117 22.87 -4.59 14.35
N THR A 118 22.36 -4.97 15.53
CA THR A 118 20.95 -5.35 15.70
C THR A 118 20.00 -4.20 15.37
N LYS A 119 20.29 -2.97 15.82
CA LYS A 119 19.47 -1.80 15.48
C LYS A 119 19.49 -1.50 13.98
N MET A 120 20.66 -1.60 13.34
CA MET A 120 20.78 -1.37 11.90
C MET A 120 20.03 -2.44 11.10
N TYR A 121 20.18 -3.72 11.48
CA TYR A 121 19.43 -4.83 10.90
C TYR A 121 17.91 -4.63 11.03
N LEU A 122 17.41 -4.29 12.22
CA LEU A 122 15.98 -4.10 12.46
C LEU A 122 15.42 -2.94 11.63
N LYS A 123 16.17 -1.84 11.49
CA LYS A 123 15.81 -0.72 10.62
C LYS A 123 15.70 -1.16 9.16
N TYR A 124 16.72 -1.87 8.66
CA TYR A 124 16.75 -2.41 7.30
C TYR A 124 15.60 -3.40 7.04
N ALA A 125 15.38 -4.34 7.96
CA ALA A 125 14.34 -5.35 7.86
C ALA A 125 12.94 -4.72 7.87
N ARG A 126 12.68 -3.74 8.75
CA ARG A 126 11.41 -3.00 8.78
C ARG A 126 11.17 -2.27 7.47
N ASP A 127 12.17 -1.55 6.98
CA ASP A 127 12.05 -0.72 5.77
C ASP A 127 11.84 -1.58 4.51
N LEU A 128 12.34 -2.82 4.47
CA LEU A 128 12.08 -3.76 3.38
C LEU A 128 10.76 -4.52 3.50
N THR A 129 10.40 -4.98 4.68
CA THR A 129 9.22 -5.84 4.90
C THR A 129 7.91 -5.07 4.98
N SER A 130 7.96 -3.82 5.47
CA SER A 130 6.77 -3.03 5.79
C SER A 130 6.81 -1.59 5.24
N GLY A 131 7.92 -1.23 4.56
CA GLY A 131 8.13 0.10 4.01
C GLY A 131 8.75 1.09 5.01
N MET A 132 9.36 2.14 4.47
CA MET A 132 9.93 3.24 5.24
C MET A 132 8.86 4.14 5.86
N LEU A 133 7.69 4.22 5.25
CA LEU A 133 6.68 5.21 5.55
C LEU A 133 5.52 4.66 6.38
N THR A 134 4.73 5.55 6.96
CA THR A 134 3.41 5.23 7.54
C THR A 134 2.33 5.90 6.68
N PRO A 135 1.61 5.15 5.84
CA PRO A 135 0.77 5.73 4.79
C PRO A 135 -0.32 6.68 5.30
N LEU A 136 -0.96 6.35 6.43
CA LEU A 136 -2.04 7.15 7.00
C LEU A 136 -1.59 8.56 7.42
N GLU A 137 -0.31 8.76 7.73
CA GLU A 137 0.27 10.07 8.04
C GLU A 137 0.48 10.94 6.78
N ILE A 138 0.46 10.33 5.59
CA ILE A 138 0.72 10.99 4.30
C ILE A 138 -0.59 11.45 3.64
N ASP A 139 -1.61 10.60 3.64
CA ASP A 139 -2.93 10.89 3.08
C ASP A 139 -4.00 10.13 3.84
N GLU A 140 -5.08 10.81 4.23
CA GLU A 140 -6.20 10.24 4.99
C GLU A 140 -6.89 9.07 4.27
N GLY A 141 -6.74 8.98 2.94
CA GLY A 141 -7.28 7.88 2.15
C GLY A 141 -6.38 6.64 2.11
N LEU A 142 -5.18 6.67 2.69
CA LEU A 142 -4.26 5.55 2.78
C LEU A 142 -4.49 4.76 4.08
N VAL A 143 -5.68 4.18 4.22
CA VAL A 143 -6.19 3.57 5.46
C VAL A 143 -5.86 2.09 5.63
N ARG A 144 -4.92 1.57 4.83
CA ARG A 144 -4.46 0.19 4.89
C ARG A 144 -3.72 -0.10 6.19
N GLU A 145 -4.01 -1.25 6.78
CA GLU A 145 -3.22 -1.81 7.86
C GLU A 145 -1.95 -2.47 7.30
N ILE A 146 -0.78 -2.03 7.78
CA ILE A 146 0.50 -2.65 7.44
C ILE A 146 0.85 -3.64 8.54
N LYS A 147 0.93 -4.92 8.18
CA LYS A 147 1.46 -5.95 9.08
C LYS A 147 2.96 -5.77 9.23
N LYS A 148 3.38 -5.36 10.43
CA LYS A 148 4.79 -5.29 10.80
C LYS A 148 5.17 -6.62 11.44
N ARG A 149 6.31 -7.19 11.04
CA ARG A 149 6.88 -8.36 11.73
C ARG A 149 7.38 -7.93 13.10
N ASP A 150 7.25 -8.82 14.08
CA ASP A 150 7.78 -8.53 15.40
C ASP A 150 9.31 -8.41 15.34
N ARG A 151 9.84 -7.45 16.10
CA ARG A 151 11.26 -7.16 16.11
C ARG A 151 12.03 -8.28 16.80
N ASP A 152 11.45 -8.91 17.82
CA ASP A 152 12.08 -10.05 18.49
C ASP A 152 12.20 -11.26 17.56
N GLU A 153 11.14 -11.56 16.81
CA GLU A 153 11.05 -12.64 15.83
C GLU A 153 12.02 -12.42 14.68
N LEU A 154 12.17 -11.18 14.21
CA LEU A 154 13.16 -10.83 13.18
C LEU A 154 14.59 -11.17 13.62
N VAL A 155 15.00 -10.73 14.81
CA VAL A 155 16.35 -11.02 15.31
C VAL A 155 16.52 -12.51 15.59
N ALA A 156 15.51 -13.16 16.21
CA ALA A 156 15.54 -14.59 16.49
C ALA A 156 15.67 -15.43 15.21
N SER A 157 14.90 -15.10 14.17
CA SER A 157 14.91 -15.82 12.89
C SER A 157 16.24 -15.67 12.16
N LEU A 158 16.84 -14.48 12.16
CA LEU A 158 18.17 -14.29 11.60
C LEU A 158 19.24 -15.03 12.42
N ALA A 159 19.14 -15.01 13.75
CA ALA A 159 20.08 -15.69 14.64
C ALA A 159 20.00 -17.23 14.49
N ALA A 160 18.84 -17.77 14.14
CA ALA A 160 18.62 -19.19 13.88
C ALA A 160 18.91 -19.62 12.43
N SER A 161 19.06 -18.68 11.50
CA SER A 161 19.27 -18.99 10.08
C SER A 161 20.67 -19.56 9.81
N GLU A 162 20.71 -20.70 9.10
CA GLU A 162 21.95 -21.31 8.60
C GLU A 162 22.50 -20.60 7.35
N ASP A 163 21.65 -19.87 6.61
CA ASP A 163 22.03 -19.03 5.47
C ASP A 163 21.56 -17.58 5.67
N PRO A 164 22.36 -16.76 6.37
CA PRO A 164 22.04 -15.36 6.61
C PRO A 164 21.86 -14.54 5.32
N LYS A 165 22.56 -14.88 4.25
CA LYS A 165 22.46 -14.17 2.97
C LYS A 165 21.11 -14.42 2.33
N ALA A 166 20.68 -15.68 2.23
CA ALA A 166 19.36 -16.02 1.72
C ALA A 166 18.25 -15.41 2.58
N PHE A 167 18.39 -15.45 3.91
CA PHE A 167 17.44 -14.85 4.83
C PHE A 167 17.26 -13.34 4.58
N LEU A 168 18.37 -12.58 4.49
CA LEU A 168 18.30 -11.14 4.24
C LEU A 168 17.72 -10.81 2.85
N ASN A 169 18.04 -11.61 1.83
CA ASN A 169 17.44 -11.47 0.50
C ASN A 169 15.92 -11.73 0.49
N GLY A 170 15.44 -12.59 1.40
CA GLY A 170 14.03 -12.91 1.58
C GLY A 170 13.21 -11.85 2.32
N LEU A 171 13.83 -10.78 2.84
CA LEU A 171 13.11 -9.72 3.56
C LEU A 171 12.30 -8.80 2.63
N ALA A 172 12.80 -8.54 1.43
CA ALA A 172 12.08 -7.73 0.45
C ALA A 172 10.85 -8.50 -0.09
N PRO A 173 9.83 -7.82 -0.63
CA PRO A 173 8.74 -8.50 -1.31
C PRO A 173 9.26 -9.41 -2.43
N GLN A 174 8.88 -10.69 -2.39
CA GLN A 174 9.28 -11.70 -3.37
C GLN A 174 8.32 -11.77 -4.57
N THR A 175 7.40 -10.82 -4.69
CA THR A 175 6.44 -10.79 -5.79
C THR A 175 7.15 -10.53 -7.10
N ALA A 176 6.66 -11.15 -8.19
CA ALA A 176 7.18 -10.89 -9.52
C ALA A 176 7.08 -9.40 -9.90
N GLU A 177 6.11 -8.68 -9.32
CA GLU A 177 5.93 -7.25 -9.49
C GLU A 177 7.10 -6.45 -8.90
N TYR A 178 7.46 -6.68 -7.64
CA TYR A 178 8.57 -5.98 -6.99
C TYR A 178 9.90 -6.21 -7.72
N LEU A 179 10.16 -7.45 -8.15
CA LEU A 179 11.37 -7.79 -8.91
C LEU A 179 11.43 -7.07 -10.27
N ARG A 180 10.29 -6.97 -10.97
CA ARG A 180 10.23 -6.24 -12.26
C ARG A 180 10.35 -4.73 -12.06
N LEU A 181 9.79 -4.17 -10.99
CA LEU A 181 9.99 -2.77 -10.61
C LEU A 181 11.44 -2.47 -10.25
N LYS A 182 12.11 -3.35 -9.48
CA LYS A 182 13.55 -3.24 -9.19
C LYS A 182 14.38 -3.22 -10.47
N LYS A 183 14.08 -4.09 -11.44
CA LYS A 183 14.74 -4.10 -12.76
C LYS A 183 14.49 -2.81 -13.54
N GLU A 184 13.25 -2.32 -13.54
CA GLU A 184 12.89 -1.07 -14.23
C GLU A 184 13.61 0.13 -13.62
N ARG A 185 13.71 0.20 -12.29
CA ARG A 185 14.49 1.23 -11.58
C ARG A 185 15.92 1.29 -12.11
N MET A 186 16.62 0.15 -12.11
CA MET A 186 18.00 0.06 -12.62
C MET A 186 18.10 0.49 -14.09
N ARG A 187 17.14 0.10 -14.92
CA ARG A 187 17.09 0.50 -16.33
C ARG A 187 16.92 2.01 -16.49
N LEU A 188 16.04 2.63 -15.70
CA LEU A 188 15.79 4.07 -15.73
C LEU A 188 17.00 4.87 -15.22
N GLU A 189 17.68 4.40 -14.18
CA GLU A 189 18.90 5.04 -13.68
C GLU A 189 20.02 5.01 -14.72
N ALA A 190 20.26 3.85 -15.36
CA ALA A 190 21.23 3.74 -16.44
C ALA A 190 20.86 4.66 -17.63
N LEU A 191 19.57 4.75 -17.96
CA LEU A 191 19.07 5.64 -19.00
C LEU A 191 19.28 7.12 -18.66
N ILE A 192 19.03 7.52 -17.41
CA ILE A 192 19.27 8.89 -16.93
C ILE A 192 20.76 9.22 -17.05
N ALA A 193 21.64 8.32 -16.61
CA ALA A 193 23.08 8.48 -16.72
C ALA A 193 23.57 8.59 -18.17
N SER A 194 22.86 8.01 -19.15
CA SER A 194 23.18 8.10 -20.57
C SER A 194 22.50 9.26 -21.32
N GLY A 195 21.92 10.24 -20.63
CA GLY A 195 21.29 11.42 -21.25
C GLY A 195 19.78 11.31 -21.51
N GLY A 196 19.12 10.30 -20.92
CA GLY A 196 17.68 10.15 -20.96
C GLY A 196 17.12 9.77 -22.34
N TRP A 197 15.89 10.20 -22.62
CA TRP A 197 15.19 9.97 -23.89
C TRP A 197 15.48 11.02 -24.98
N GLY A 198 16.49 11.87 -24.79
CA GLY A 198 16.85 12.94 -25.73
C GLY A 198 15.82 14.07 -25.83
N GLU A 199 15.70 14.68 -27.01
CA GLU A 199 14.81 15.83 -27.27
C GLU A 199 13.33 15.50 -27.05
N THR A 200 12.59 16.45 -26.48
CA THR A 200 11.12 16.35 -26.33
C THR A 200 10.41 16.52 -27.67
N VAL A 201 9.24 15.92 -27.78
CA VAL A 201 8.35 16.12 -28.93
C VAL A 201 7.64 17.47 -28.77
N PRO A 202 7.66 18.36 -29.77
CA PRO A 202 6.93 19.62 -29.69
C PRO A 202 5.44 19.40 -29.42
N SER A 203 4.82 20.28 -28.64
CA SER A 203 3.39 20.26 -28.40
C SER A 203 2.62 20.37 -29.73
N GLY A 204 1.61 19.54 -29.91
CA GLY A 204 0.80 19.52 -31.12
C GLY A 204 -0.16 18.34 -31.13
N LYS A 205 -0.82 18.17 -32.26
CA LYS A 205 -1.57 16.95 -32.61
C LYS A 205 -0.83 16.31 -33.77
N TYR A 206 -0.55 15.01 -33.66
CA TYR A 206 0.04 14.23 -34.75
C TYR A 206 -0.86 13.02 -35.03
N GLU A 207 -1.21 12.82 -36.29
CA GLU A 207 -2.15 11.79 -36.72
C GLU A 207 -1.78 11.18 -38.10
N PRO A 208 -2.38 10.03 -38.46
CA PRO A 208 -2.11 9.40 -39.75
C PRO A 208 -2.24 10.36 -40.94
N GLY A 209 -1.20 10.39 -41.78
CA GLY A 209 -1.10 11.30 -42.93
C GLY A 209 -0.18 12.51 -42.69
N ASP A 210 0.13 12.86 -41.44
CA ASP A 210 1.09 13.92 -41.13
C ASP A 210 2.51 13.57 -41.61
N SER A 211 3.35 14.58 -41.83
CA SER A 211 4.76 14.39 -42.17
C SER A 211 5.63 15.54 -41.68
N GLY A 212 6.95 15.34 -41.72
CA GLY A 212 7.94 16.37 -41.45
C GLY A 212 8.74 16.16 -40.16
N THR A 213 9.53 17.17 -39.81
CA THR A 213 10.54 17.09 -38.74
C THR A 213 9.94 16.74 -37.37
N ASN A 214 8.76 17.23 -37.04
CA ASN A 214 8.12 16.94 -35.75
C ASN A 214 7.58 15.50 -35.66
N VAL A 215 7.13 14.91 -36.78
CA VAL A 215 6.77 13.49 -36.85
C VAL A 215 7.99 12.61 -36.66
N VAL A 216 9.13 13.00 -37.23
CA VAL A 216 10.43 12.32 -36.99
C VAL A 216 10.82 12.41 -35.51
N LYS A 217 10.61 13.56 -34.85
CA LYS A 217 10.85 13.69 -33.39
C LYS A 217 9.95 12.76 -32.58
N LEU A 218 8.65 12.67 -32.90
CA LEU A 218 7.73 11.73 -32.26
C LEU A 218 8.18 10.27 -32.43
N ARG A 219 8.57 9.89 -33.66
CA ARG A 219 9.08 8.56 -33.97
C ARG A 219 10.33 8.23 -33.16
N ASN A 220 11.34 9.12 -33.18
CA ASN A 220 12.58 8.94 -32.43
C ASN A 220 12.33 8.80 -30.92
N ARG A 221 11.38 9.58 -30.39
CA ARG A 221 10.99 9.48 -28.99
C ARG A 221 10.31 8.13 -28.68
N LEU A 222 9.42 7.63 -29.53
CA LEU A 222 8.78 6.32 -29.33
C LEU A 222 9.76 5.15 -29.50
N ILE A 223 10.78 5.30 -30.35
CA ILE A 223 11.92 4.35 -30.42
C ILE A 223 12.68 4.36 -29.09
N ALA A 224 13.03 5.54 -28.55
CA ALA A 224 13.74 5.67 -27.29
C ALA A 224 12.93 5.13 -26.09
N LEU A 225 11.60 5.25 -26.16
CA LEU A 225 10.66 4.68 -25.19
C LEU A 225 10.45 3.16 -25.38
N GLY A 226 10.94 2.57 -26.48
CA GLY A 226 10.85 1.13 -26.76
C GLY A 226 9.53 0.66 -27.37
N PHE A 227 8.70 1.58 -27.89
CA PHE A 227 7.39 1.25 -28.49
C PHE A 227 7.47 0.91 -29.99
N MET A 228 8.63 1.14 -30.63
CA MET A 228 8.83 0.77 -32.03
C MET A 228 10.31 0.57 -32.38
N GLN A 229 10.55 -0.13 -33.48
CA GLN A 229 11.89 -0.32 -34.04
C GLN A 229 12.35 0.92 -34.82
N ARG A 230 13.67 1.02 -35.03
CA ARG A 230 14.28 2.10 -35.81
C ARG A 230 13.72 2.14 -37.23
N SER A 231 13.39 3.35 -37.70
CA SER A 231 12.91 3.61 -39.06
C SER A 231 13.31 5.05 -39.47
N SER A 232 13.57 5.25 -40.77
CA SER A 232 13.89 6.54 -41.37
C SER A 232 12.67 7.26 -41.98
N ALA A 233 11.47 6.69 -41.83
CA ALA A 233 10.24 7.28 -42.38
C ALA A 233 9.93 8.63 -41.74
N ALA A 234 9.67 9.64 -42.59
CA ALA A 234 9.34 11.00 -42.17
C ALA A 234 7.82 11.28 -42.11
N THR A 235 6.99 10.25 -42.37
CA THR A 235 5.53 10.31 -42.36
C THR A 235 4.96 9.62 -41.14
N TYR A 236 3.73 9.95 -40.76
CA TYR A 236 2.95 9.24 -39.76
C TYR A 236 2.30 8.02 -40.41
N ASP A 237 3.11 6.97 -40.54
CA ASP A 237 2.73 5.69 -41.13
C ASP A 237 2.01 4.78 -40.13
N ARG A 238 1.53 3.65 -40.63
CA ARG A 238 0.80 2.65 -39.84
C ARG A 238 1.61 2.08 -38.68
N ASP A 239 2.93 2.03 -38.81
CA ASP A 239 3.80 1.53 -37.75
C ASP A 239 3.94 2.56 -36.61
N LEU A 240 4.02 3.86 -36.94
CA LEU A 240 3.96 4.92 -35.93
C LEU A 240 2.59 4.98 -35.24
N GLU A 241 1.50 4.83 -35.99
CA GLU A 241 0.14 4.76 -35.42
C GLU A 241 0.02 3.62 -34.40
N LYS A 242 0.46 2.41 -34.74
CA LYS A 242 0.48 1.26 -33.82
C LYS A 242 1.36 1.52 -32.59
N ALA A 243 2.51 2.17 -32.78
CA ALA A 243 3.40 2.53 -31.67
C ALA A 243 2.74 3.52 -30.71
N VAL A 244 2.01 4.51 -31.24
CA VAL A 244 1.23 5.46 -30.44
C VAL A 244 0.08 4.75 -29.71
N GLN A 245 -0.65 3.84 -30.36
CA GLN A 245 -1.68 3.03 -29.70
C GLN A 245 -1.10 2.18 -28.57
N ALA A 246 0.03 1.51 -28.80
CA ALA A 246 0.71 0.73 -27.78
C ALA A 246 1.16 1.61 -26.60
N PHE A 247 1.68 2.82 -26.88
CA PHE A 247 2.02 3.80 -25.86
C PHE A 247 0.80 4.25 -25.06
N GLN A 248 -0.30 4.58 -25.74
CA GLN A 248 -1.56 5.00 -25.11
C GLN A 248 -2.08 3.92 -24.16
N ILE A 249 -2.13 2.66 -24.61
CA ILE A 249 -2.52 1.52 -23.77
C ILE A 249 -1.59 1.40 -22.55
N ALA A 250 -0.27 1.51 -22.77
CA ALA A 250 0.72 1.42 -21.70
C ALA A 250 0.58 2.53 -20.65
N ASN A 251 0.03 3.69 -21.04
CA ASN A 251 -0.14 4.86 -20.17
C ASN A 251 -1.59 5.09 -19.70
N GLY A 252 -2.50 4.17 -20.01
CA GLY A 252 -3.91 4.25 -19.62
C GLY A 252 -4.68 5.39 -20.30
N LEU A 253 -4.28 5.74 -21.51
CA LEU A 253 -4.92 6.73 -22.38
C LEU A 253 -5.88 6.03 -23.35
N GLU A 254 -6.80 6.78 -23.96
CA GLU A 254 -7.58 6.28 -25.09
C GLU A 254 -6.65 5.89 -26.25
N SER A 255 -6.85 4.70 -26.81
CA SER A 255 -5.96 4.09 -27.83
C SER A 255 -6.43 4.38 -29.25
N ASP A 256 -6.63 5.64 -29.59
CA ASP A 256 -7.12 6.10 -30.90
C ASP A 256 -6.01 6.20 -31.95
N GLY A 257 -4.74 6.08 -31.56
CA GLY A 257 -3.61 6.22 -32.46
C GLY A 257 -3.32 7.66 -32.87
N VAL A 258 -3.93 8.65 -32.21
CA VAL A 258 -3.68 10.08 -32.39
C VAL A 258 -2.84 10.60 -31.22
N ALA A 259 -1.66 11.13 -31.53
CA ALA A 259 -0.80 11.77 -30.52
C ALA A 259 -1.26 13.22 -30.27
N GLY A 260 -2.40 13.38 -29.60
CA GLY A 260 -2.90 14.67 -29.13
C GLY A 260 -2.20 15.17 -27.86
N LYS A 261 -2.67 16.30 -27.31
CA LYS A 261 -2.08 16.97 -26.14
C LYS A 261 -1.79 16.02 -24.96
N GLY A 262 -2.77 15.22 -24.55
CA GLY A 262 -2.62 14.30 -23.43
C GLY A 262 -1.60 13.18 -23.68
N THR A 263 -1.53 12.68 -24.91
CA THR A 263 -0.52 11.69 -25.34
C THR A 263 0.87 12.31 -25.34
N ILE A 264 1.03 13.51 -25.91
CA ILE A 264 2.32 14.22 -25.98
C ILE A 264 2.83 14.61 -24.58
N GLU A 265 1.95 15.03 -23.67
CA GLU A 265 2.31 15.28 -22.27
C GLU A 265 2.90 14.03 -21.60
N GLU A 266 2.30 12.85 -21.82
CA GLU A 266 2.80 11.59 -21.26
C GLU A 266 4.09 11.11 -21.95
N ILE A 267 4.22 11.28 -23.27
CA ILE A 267 5.42 10.98 -24.06
C ILE A 267 6.61 11.82 -23.59
N ASN A 268 6.36 13.08 -23.21
CA ASN A 268 7.37 14.03 -22.76
C ASN A 268 7.67 13.96 -21.26
N ARG A 269 7.02 13.07 -20.48
CA ARG A 269 7.45 12.81 -19.10
C ARG A 269 8.90 12.34 -19.10
N SER A 270 9.71 12.89 -18.20
CA SER A 270 11.13 12.57 -18.14
C SER A 270 11.38 11.19 -17.51
N PRO A 271 12.53 10.54 -17.76
CA PRO A 271 12.92 9.31 -17.07
C PRO A 271 12.92 9.46 -15.54
N GLU A 272 13.32 10.62 -15.02
CA GLU A 272 13.30 10.94 -13.58
C GLU A 272 11.87 10.92 -13.03
N HIS A 273 10.90 11.46 -13.78
CA HIS A 273 9.49 11.40 -13.40
C HIS A 273 9.01 9.95 -13.31
N ARG A 274 9.36 9.10 -14.28
CA ARG A 274 9.02 7.67 -14.26
C ARG A 274 9.75 6.93 -13.13
N LEU A 275 11.01 7.28 -12.84
CA LEU A 275 11.77 6.70 -11.74
C LEU A 275 11.12 7.00 -10.39
N LYS A 276 10.59 8.22 -10.18
CA LYS A 276 9.77 8.54 -8.99
C LYS A 276 8.56 7.63 -8.88
N SER A 277 7.81 7.42 -9.98
CA SER A 277 6.66 6.51 -9.98
C SER A 277 7.06 5.07 -9.64
N VAL A 278 8.20 4.59 -10.16
CA VAL A 278 8.72 3.24 -9.88
C VAL A 278 9.14 3.11 -8.42
N LEU A 279 9.85 4.09 -7.85
CA LEU A 279 10.27 4.09 -6.44
C LEU A 279 9.07 4.11 -5.49
N VAL A 280 8.05 4.94 -5.80
CA VAL A 280 6.79 4.95 -5.07
C VAL A 280 6.07 3.60 -5.18
N ALA A 281 6.02 2.99 -6.37
CA ALA A 281 5.43 1.67 -6.54
C ALA A 281 6.16 0.60 -5.72
N MET A 282 7.50 0.60 -5.72
CA MET A 282 8.31 -0.31 -4.90
C MET A 282 8.02 -0.15 -3.41
N GLU A 283 7.95 1.08 -2.90
CA GLU A 283 7.57 1.33 -1.50
C GLU A 283 6.17 0.79 -1.20
N ARG A 284 5.21 1.04 -2.08
CA ARG A 284 3.84 0.59 -1.87
C ARG A 284 3.68 -0.94 -1.98
N GLU A 285 4.56 -1.66 -2.68
CA GLU A 285 4.57 -3.13 -2.69
C GLU A 285 4.92 -3.69 -1.30
N ARG A 286 5.70 -2.96 -0.49
CA ARG A 286 6.05 -3.35 0.89
C ARG A 286 4.88 -3.23 1.86
N TRP A 287 3.88 -2.42 1.53
CA TRP A 287 2.69 -2.26 2.35
C TRP A 287 1.62 -3.33 2.11
N LEU A 288 1.87 -4.26 1.18
CA LEU A 288 0.87 -5.22 0.73
C LEU A 288 1.30 -6.64 1.09
N ASP A 289 0.68 -7.18 2.12
CA ASP A 289 0.80 -8.58 2.49
C ASP A 289 -0.16 -9.42 1.65
N ARG A 290 0.35 -10.03 0.57
CA ARG A 290 -0.42 -10.87 -0.36
C ARG A 290 0.19 -12.26 -0.45
N THR A 291 -0.66 -13.27 -0.32
CA THR A 291 -0.34 -14.63 -0.71
C THR A 291 -0.48 -14.75 -2.22
N LEU A 292 0.42 -15.52 -2.86
CA LEU A 292 0.25 -15.88 -4.28
C LEU A 292 -0.68 -17.08 -4.48
N GLU A 293 -1.15 -17.67 -3.38
CA GLU A 293 -2.07 -18.80 -3.33
C GLU A 293 -3.49 -18.33 -3.02
N GLY A 294 -4.47 -19.00 -3.63
CA GLY A 294 -5.88 -18.74 -3.43
C GLY A 294 -6.45 -17.69 -4.38
N ARG A 295 -7.73 -17.35 -4.14
CA ARG A 295 -8.48 -16.37 -4.91
C ARG A 295 -8.45 -15.01 -4.21
N GLU A 296 -8.20 -13.95 -4.95
CA GLU A 296 -8.27 -12.57 -4.47
C GLU A 296 -8.88 -11.62 -5.51
N ILE A 297 -9.31 -10.45 -5.06
CA ILE A 297 -9.82 -9.37 -5.90
C ILE A 297 -8.91 -8.16 -5.78
N LEU A 298 -8.35 -7.70 -6.89
CA LEU A 298 -7.58 -6.45 -6.95
C LEU A 298 -8.37 -5.36 -7.64
N VAL A 299 -8.52 -4.22 -6.98
CA VAL A 299 -9.12 -3.02 -7.56
C VAL A 299 -8.07 -1.91 -7.59
N ASN A 300 -7.54 -1.63 -8.78
CA ASN A 300 -6.57 -0.56 -8.95
C ASN A 300 -7.29 0.76 -9.29
N LEU A 301 -7.24 1.72 -8.36
CA LEU A 301 -7.93 2.99 -8.45
C LEU A 301 -7.43 3.89 -9.59
N THR A 302 -6.16 3.75 -10.00
CA THR A 302 -5.51 4.58 -11.04
C THR A 302 -5.68 4.00 -12.44
N ASP A 303 -5.78 2.67 -12.56
CA ASP A 303 -6.07 1.96 -13.81
C ASP A 303 -7.58 1.83 -14.05
N PHE A 304 -8.39 2.14 -13.03
CA PHE A 304 -9.85 2.00 -13.05
C PHE A 304 -10.26 0.61 -13.54
N THR A 305 -9.67 -0.42 -12.94
CA THR A 305 -9.97 -1.83 -13.21
C THR A 305 -10.19 -2.60 -11.91
N ALA A 306 -11.03 -3.62 -11.99
CA ALA A 306 -11.16 -4.67 -10.98
C ALA A 306 -10.79 -6.02 -11.63
N LYS A 307 -10.07 -6.85 -10.90
CA LYS A 307 -9.53 -8.14 -11.37
C LYS A 307 -9.81 -9.22 -10.34
N ILE A 308 -10.14 -10.42 -10.80
CA ILE A 308 -10.11 -11.65 -10.00
C ILE A 308 -8.82 -12.38 -10.37
N ILE A 309 -8.07 -12.77 -9.35
CA ILE A 309 -6.81 -13.49 -9.49
C ILE A 309 -6.95 -14.80 -8.72
N ASP A 310 -6.66 -15.91 -9.38
CA ASP A 310 -6.63 -17.26 -8.81
C ASP A 310 -5.19 -17.78 -8.90
N ASP A 311 -4.58 -18.09 -7.76
CA ASP A 311 -3.22 -18.62 -7.65
C ASP A 311 -2.19 -17.79 -8.46
N GLY A 312 -2.29 -16.46 -8.31
CA GLY A 312 -1.46 -15.49 -9.02
C GLY A 312 -1.79 -15.29 -10.50
N LYS A 313 -2.83 -15.96 -11.05
CA LYS A 313 -3.24 -15.86 -12.46
C LYS A 313 -4.52 -15.03 -12.61
N LEU A 314 -4.53 -14.10 -13.56
CA LEU A 314 -5.72 -13.32 -13.89
C LEU A 314 -6.79 -14.21 -14.53
N THR A 315 -7.95 -14.34 -13.87
CA THR A 315 -9.10 -15.12 -14.37
C THR A 315 -10.22 -14.23 -14.89
N PHE A 316 -10.39 -13.04 -14.31
CA PHE A 316 -11.37 -12.06 -14.79
C PHE A 316 -10.88 -10.62 -14.65
N ARG A 317 -11.26 -9.75 -15.58
CA ARG A 317 -10.94 -8.32 -15.58
C ARG A 317 -12.16 -7.52 -16.05
N THR A 318 -12.50 -6.44 -15.34
CA THR A 318 -13.53 -5.48 -15.78
C THR A 318 -13.11 -4.04 -15.47
N ARG A 319 -13.68 -3.07 -16.20
CA ARG A 319 -13.49 -1.64 -15.90
C ARG A 319 -14.25 -1.25 -14.65
N SER A 320 -13.72 -0.28 -13.92
CA SER A 320 -14.36 0.30 -12.74
C SER A 320 -14.56 1.81 -12.86
N VAL A 321 -15.49 2.34 -12.06
CA VAL A 321 -15.62 3.78 -11.77
C VAL A 321 -15.43 3.95 -10.26
N VAL A 322 -14.54 4.85 -9.88
CA VAL A 322 -14.11 5.07 -8.51
C VAL A 322 -14.55 6.46 -8.01
N GLY A 323 -14.22 6.76 -6.77
CA GLY A 323 -14.52 8.03 -6.11
C GLY A 323 -14.08 9.26 -6.91
N LYS A 324 -14.82 10.36 -6.79
CA LYS A 324 -14.38 11.64 -7.33
C LYS A 324 -13.11 12.11 -6.63
N ASN A 325 -12.27 12.86 -7.34
CA ASN A 325 -11.14 13.57 -6.73
C ASN A 325 -11.62 14.80 -5.94
N GLN A 326 -12.41 14.58 -4.90
CA GLN A 326 -12.88 15.54 -3.91
C GLN A 326 -12.65 14.90 -2.53
N SER A 327 -12.18 15.67 -1.55
CA SER A 327 -11.70 15.12 -0.26
C SER A 327 -12.68 14.14 0.39
N ASP A 328 -13.99 14.44 0.37
CA ASP A 328 -15.02 13.60 0.98
C ASP A 328 -15.61 12.50 0.06
N ARG A 329 -15.05 12.30 -1.14
CA ARG A 329 -15.56 11.33 -2.15
C ARG A 329 -14.50 10.41 -2.74
N ARG A 330 -13.22 10.60 -2.42
CA ARG A 330 -12.13 9.72 -2.91
C ARG A 330 -12.31 8.30 -2.40
N SER A 331 -12.06 7.31 -3.25
CA SER A 331 -11.96 5.92 -2.77
C SER A 331 -10.71 5.75 -1.90
N PRO A 332 -10.84 5.20 -0.68
CA PRO A 332 -9.69 4.89 0.16
C PRO A 332 -8.97 3.63 -0.33
N GLU A 333 -7.70 3.47 0.08
CA GLU A 333 -6.87 2.28 -0.15
C GLU A 333 -6.83 1.43 1.11
N PHE A 334 -7.29 0.18 1.01
CA PHE A 334 -7.26 -0.78 2.11
C PHE A 334 -7.47 -2.20 1.58
N SER A 335 -7.37 -3.16 2.48
CA SER A 335 -7.69 -4.57 2.24
C SER A 335 -8.81 -4.97 3.18
N ASP A 336 -9.74 -5.79 2.70
CA ASP A 336 -10.76 -6.43 3.52
C ASP A 336 -11.20 -7.74 2.85
N THR A 337 -12.26 -8.38 3.34
CA THR A 337 -12.67 -9.70 2.87
C THR A 337 -14.12 -9.69 2.39
N MET A 338 -14.34 -10.11 1.15
CA MET A 338 -15.67 -10.27 0.58
C MET A 338 -16.35 -11.50 1.14
N GLU A 339 -17.53 -11.29 1.69
CA GLU A 339 -18.31 -12.33 2.35
C GLU A 339 -19.52 -12.76 1.51
N HIS A 340 -20.14 -11.82 0.80
CA HIS A 340 -21.40 -12.09 0.10
C HIS A 340 -21.68 -11.10 -1.03
N MET A 341 -22.59 -11.48 -1.91
CA MET A 341 -23.23 -10.56 -2.84
C MET A 341 -24.71 -10.41 -2.53
N VAL A 342 -25.31 -9.31 -2.99
CA VAL A 342 -26.75 -9.07 -2.89
C VAL A 342 -27.28 -8.77 -4.28
N ILE A 343 -28.12 -9.68 -4.78
CA ILE A 343 -28.84 -9.56 -6.05
C ILE A 343 -30.12 -8.74 -5.79
N ASN A 344 -30.47 -7.86 -6.73
CA ASN A 344 -31.59 -6.91 -6.60
C ASN A 344 -31.50 -6.08 -5.30
N PRO A 345 -30.40 -5.35 -5.06
CA PRO A 345 -30.19 -4.67 -3.79
C PRO A 345 -31.13 -3.47 -3.58
N THR A 346 -31.63 -3.32 -2.37
CA THR A 346 -32.12 -2.04 -1.85
C THR A 346 -30.91 -1.13 -1.64
N TRP A 347 -31.00 0.12 -2.12
CA TRP A 347 -30.01 1.14 -1.81
C TRP A 347 -30.43 1.92 -0.58
N ASN A 348 -29.68 1.77 0.51
CA ASN A 348 -29.76 2.66 1.65
C ASN A 348 -28.85 3.86 1.35
N VAL A 349 -29.46 5.03 1.14
CA VAL A 349 -28.72 6.24 0.77
C VAL A 349 -27.85 6.67 1.96
N PRO A 350 -26.52 6.81 1.79
CA PRO A 350 -25.65 7.32 2.84
C PRO A 350 -26.13 8.69 3.35
N ARG A 351 -26.03 8.92 4.66
CA ARG A 351 -26.47 10.17 5.30
C ARG A 351 -25.87 11.41 4.65
N SER A 352 -24.61 11.35 4.21
CA SER A 352 -23.95 12.44 3.50
C SER A 352 -24.65 12.79 2.18
N ILE A 353 -25.08 11.80 1.39
CA ILE A 353 -25.81 12.02 0.14
C ILE A 353 -27.23 12.51 0.44
N ALA A 354 -27.92 11.86 1.39
CA ALA A 354 -29.28 12.25 1.78
C ALA A 354 -29.34 13.73 2.22
N THR A 355 -28.37 14.18 2.99
CA THR A 355 -28.36 15.54 3.57
C THR A 355 -27.66 16.60 2.72
N LYS A 356 -26.61 16.26 1.96
CA LYS A 356 -25.87 17.23 1.14
C LYS A 356 -26.39 17.35 -0.30
N GLU A 357 -27.05 16.30 -0.83
CA GLU A 357 -27.53 16.30 -2.21
C GLU A 357 -29.06 16.31 -2.30
N TYR A 358 -29.74 15.40 -1.59
CA TYR A 358 -31.20 15.28 -1.71
C TYR A 358 -31.99 16.26 -0.84
N LEU A 359 -31.56 16.54 0.39
CA LEU A 359 -32.25 17.50 1.25
C LEU A 359 -32.35 18.90 0.60
N PRO A 360 -31.31 19.47 -0.05
CA PRO A 360 -31.46 20.72 -0.79
C PRO A 360 -32.53 20.65 -1.90
N MET A 361 -32.62 19.52 -2.62
CA MET A 361 -33.67 19.32 -3.63
C MET A 361 -35.06 19.24 -3.00
N LEU A 362 -35.20 18.53 -1.87
CA LEU A 362 -36.45 18.36 -1.13
C LEU A 362 -36.95 19.67 -0.50
N LYS A 363 -36.04 20.55 -0.06
CA LYS A 363 -36.37 21.91 0.40
C LYS A 363 -37.00 22.75 -0.71
N ASN A 364 -36.49 22.63 -1.93
CA ASN A 364 -37.01 23.36 -3.08
C ASN A 364 -38.31 22.73 -3.62
N ASN A 365 -38.40 21.40 -3.60
CA ASN A 365 -39.57 20.64 -4.04
C ASN A 365 -39.68 19.35 -3.21
N PRO A 366 -40.66 19.21 -2.30
CA PRO A 366 -40.87 18.00 -1.50
C PRO A 366 -41.04 16.71 -2.32
N ASN A 367 -41.50 16.83 -3.58
CA ASN A 367 -41.67 15.71 -4.51
C ASN A 367 -40.41 15.42 -5.34
N ALA A 368 -39.34 16.18 -5.16
CA ALA A 368 -38.03 15.84 -5.71
C ALA A 368 -37.65 14.42 -5.27
N VAL A 369 -36.96 13.67 -6.15
CA VAL A 369 -36.55 12.28 -5.88
C VAL A 369 -37.70 11.39 -5.40
N GLY A 370 -38.87 11.50 -6.06
CA GLY A 370 -40.09 10.69 -5.84
C GLY A 370 -39.86 9.18 -5.72
N TYR A 371 -38.82 8.67 -6.37
CA TYR A 371 -38.43 7.26 -6.39
C TYR A 371 -37.73 6.77 -5.11
N LEU A 372 -37.42 7.66 -4.16
CA LEU A 372 -36.85 7.31 -2.85
C LEU A 372 -37.95 7.29 -1.77
N ARG A 373 -37.95 6.26 -0.92
CA ARG A 373 -38.83 6.19 0.25
C ARG A 373 -38.15 6.87 1.44
N LEU A 374 -38.90 7.69 2.16
CA LEU A 374 -38.48 8.22 3.46
C LEU A 374 -38.89 7.24 4.55
N VAL A 375 -37.96 6.96 5.46
CA VAL A 375 -38.16 6.02 6.56
C VAL A 375 -37.77 6.70 7.87
N ASN A 376 -38.65 6.68 8.88
CA ASN A 376 -38.33 7.25 10.19
C ASN A 376 -37.52 6.28 11.06
N GLY A 377 -37.06 6.73 12.24
CA GLY A 377 -36.31 5.89 13.18
C GLY A 377 -37.06 4.67 13.73
N ARG A 378 -38.37 4.55 13.47
CA ARG A 378 -39.19 3.36 13.79
C ARG A 378 -39.32 2.40 12.60
N GLY A 379 -38.65 2.68 11.48
CA GLY A 379 -38.73 1.87 10.26
C GLY A 379 -39.99 2.10 9.41
N GLN A 380 -40.83 3.07 9.76
CA GLN A 380 -42.07 3.33 9.04
C GLN A 380 -41.84 4.25 7.84
N THR A 381 -42.53 3.98 6.73
CA THR A 381 -42.51 4.87 5.57
C THR A 381 -43.25 6.15 5.92
N VAL A 382 -42.61 7.29 5.65
CA VAL A 382 -43.16 8.63 5.89
C VAL A 382 -43.66 9.19 4.58
N ASP A 383 -44.90 9.69 4.58
CA ASP A 383 -45.40 10.47 3.45
C ASP A 383 -44.69 11.82 3.40
N ARG A 384 -43.93 12.04 2.33
CA ARG A 384 -43.20 13.28 2.04
C ARG A 384 -44.12 14.51 1.96
N SER A 385 -45.41 14.34 1.66
CA SER A 385 -46.37 15.46 1.59
C SER A 385 -46.63 16.09 2.95
N GLN A 386 -46.38 15.34 4.03
CA GLN A 386 -46.60 15.75 5.41
C GLN A 386 -45.32 16.27 6.10
N VAL A 387 -44.24 16.48 5.34
CA VAL A 387 -42.93 16.85 5.88
C VAL A 387 -42.52 18.23 5.36
N ASP A 388 -42.33 19.17 6.27
CA ASP A 388 -41.67 20.44 5.96
C ASP A 388 -40.14 20.26 5.96
N PHE A 389 -39.57 20.06 4.77
CA PHE A 389 -38.13 19.85 4.62
C PHE A 389 -37.28 21.09 4.94
N THR A 390 -37.88 22.29 4.97
CA THR A 390 -37.14 23.54 5.19
C THR A 390 -36.56 23.63 6.60
N GLN A 391 -37.19 22.93 7.56
CA GLN A 391 -36.81 22.89 8.98
C GLN A 391 -35.59 22.01 9.27
N TYR A 392 -35.18 21.17 8.31
CA TYR A 392 -34.06 20.26 8.49
C TYR A 392 -32.75 20.81 7.92
N SER A 393 -31.65 20.28 8.43
CA SER A 393 -30.27 20.55 8.08
C SER A 393 -29.50 19.24 8.08
N THR A 394 -28.20 19.30 7.77
CA THR A 394 -27.32 18.13 7.81
C THR A 394 -27.25 17.47 9.20
N SER A 395 -27.41 18.25 10.28
CA SER A 395 -27.30 17.75 11.65
C SER A 395 -28.59 17.10 12.15
N ASN A 396 -29.77 17.65 11.81
CA ASN A 396 -31.05 17.24 12.39
C ASN A 396 -32.00 16.50 11.43
N PHE A 397 -31.57 16.14 10.21
CA PHE A 397 -32.40 15.33 9.29
C PHE A 397 -32.70 13.94 9.89
N PRO A 398 -33.97 13.60 10.18
CA PRO A 398 -34.33 12.45 11.01
C PRO A 398 -34.72 11.20 10.19
N PHE A 399 -34.67 11.28 8.87
CA PHE A 399 -35.14 10.23 7.97
C PHE A 399 -33.98 9.51 7.29
N ASP A 400 -34.14 8.20 7.13
CA ASP A 400 -33.38 7.42 6.16
C ASP A 400 -34.06 7.50 4.80
N MET A 401 -33.26 7.46 3.73
CA MET A 401 -33.76 7.38 2.37
C MET A 401 -33.39 6.04 1.75
N LYS A 402 -34.37 5.34 1.18
CA LYS A 402 -34.17 4.02 0.57
C LYS A 402 -34.70 3.98 -0.86
N GLN A 403 -33.89 3.48 -1.78
CA GLN A 403 -34.33 3.14 -3.13
C GLN A 403 -34.63 1.63 -3.20
N ALA A 404 -35.83 1.29 -3.67
CA ALA A 404 -36.21 -0.10 -3.89
C ALA A 404 -35.38 -0.76 -5.02
N PRO A 405 -35.30 -2.09 -5.06
CA PRO A 405 -34.68 -2.81 -6.16
C PRO A 405 -35.28 -2.44 -7.53
N GLY A 406 -34.45 -2.42 -8.57
CA GLY A 406 -34.89 -2.22 -9.95
C GLY A 406 -33.83 -1.61 -10.86
N ASN A 407 -34.10 -1.55 -12.17
CA ASN A 407 -33.12 -1.14 -13.19
C ASN A 407 -32.62 0.32 -13.06
N ARG A 408 -33.34 1.17 -12.33
CA ARG A 408 -32.95 2.56 -12.05
C ARG A 408 -32.27 2.73 -10.68
N ASN A 409 -32.08 1.65 -9.94
CA ASN A 409 -31.42 1.67 -8.63
C ASN A 409 -29.97 2.15 -8.78
N ALA A 410 -29.52 3.05 -7.92
CA ALA A 410 -28.16 3.59 -8.00
C ALA A 410 -27.06 2.52 -7.83
N LEU A 411 -27.37 1.41 -7.16
CA LEU A 411 -26.52 0.23 -7.00
C LEU A 411 -26.68 -0.80 -8.15
N GLY A 412 -27.53 -0.50 -9.13
CA GLY A 412 -27.89 -1.43 -10.19
C GLY A 412 -28.56 -2.70 -9.64
N LEU A 413 -28.23 -3.84 -10.23
CA LEU A 413 -28.89 -5.12 -9.97
C LEU A 413 -28.07 -6.09 -9.11
N VAL A 414 -26.84 -5.74 -8.73
CA VAL A 414 -26.02 -6.52 -7.80
C VAL A 414 -25.00 -5.63 -7.08
N LYS A 415 -24.75 -5.91 -5.79
CA LYS A 415 -23.63 -5.36 -5.00
C LYS A 415 -22.82 -6.49 -4.35
N PHE A 416 -21.54 -6.25 -4.11
CA PHE A 416 -20.58 -7.19 -3.55
C PHE A 416 -20.01 -6.61 -2.26
N MET A 417 -20.18 -7.35 -1.17
CA MET A 417 -20.02 -6.85 0.19
C MET A 417 -18.78 -7.46 0.84
N PHE A 418 -17.90 -6.57 1.29
CA PHE A 418 -16.76 -6.84 2.17
C PHE A 418 -16.89 -5.84 3.33
N PRO A 419 -17.64 -6.17 4.39
CA PRO A 419 -17.99 -5.22 5.44
C PRO A 419 -16.77 -4.51 6.04
N ASN A 420 -16.75 -3.18 5.96
CA ASN A 420 -15.61 -2.38 6.39
C ASN A 420 -16.04 -1.06 7.05
N ARG A 421 -15.15 -0.48 7.87
CA ARG A 421 -15.37 0.80 8.56
C ARG A 421 -15.54 2.01 7.62
N HIS A 422 -15.24 1.87 6.33
CA HIS A 422 -15.26 2.95 5.35
C HIS A 422 -16.54 2.97 4.50
N ASN A 423 -17.45 2.01 4.70
CA ASN A 423 -18.70 1.86 3.93
C ASN A 423 -18.48 1.74 2.41
N ILE A 424 -17.36 1.14 1.99
CA ILE A 424 -17.03 0.91 0.58
C ILE A 424 -17.48 -0.49 0.14
N TYR A 425 -17.98 -0.63 -1.08
CA TYR A 425 -18.34 -1.90 -1.69
C TYR A 425 -18.21 -1.82 -3.22
N LEU A 426 -18.20 -2.98 -3.90
CA LEU A 426 -18.29 -3.04 -5.36
C LEU A 426 -19.75 -3.19 -5.77
N HIS A 427 -20.19 -2.57 -6.86
CA HIS A 427 -21.58 -2.70 -7.28
C HIS A 427 -21.83 -2.40 -8.77
N ASP A 428 -23.02 -2.77 -9.25
CA ASP A 428 -23.55 -2.39 -10.56
C ASP A 428 -23.99 -0.92 -10.60
N THR A 429 -24.31 -0.38 -11.77
CA THR A 429 -24.83 0.98 -11.91
C THR A 429 -25.65 1.14 -13.20
N PRO A 430 -26.73 1.95 -13.18
CA PRO A 430 -27.43 2.33 -14.39
C PRO A 430 -26.60 3.28 -15.27
N GLN A 431 -25.57 3.95 -14.71
CA GLN A 431 -24.75 4.95 -15.42
C GLN A 431 -23.64 4.29 -16.25
N LYS A 432 -23.99 3.39 -17.17
CA LYS A 432 -23.03 2.61 -17.97
C LYS A 432 -22.11 3.45 -18.87
N ALA A 433 -22.57 4.62 -19.30
CA ALA A 433 -21.77 5.52 -20.15
C ALA A 433 -20.47 6.00 -19.48
N LEU A 434 -20.37 5.98 -18.15
CA LEU A 434 -19.15 6.39 -17.44
C LEU A 434 -17.96 5.46 -17.68
N PHE A 435 -18.19 4.20 -18.07
CA PHE A 435 -17.11 3.24 -18.35
C PHE A 435 -16.39 3.49 -19.69
N ALA A 436 -16.95 4.37 -20.54
CA ALA A 436 -16.33 4.83 -21.78
C ALA A 436 -15.46 6.09 -21.60
N ARG A 437 -15.35 6.61 -20.37
CA ARG A 437 -14.46 7.73 -20.07
C ARG A 437 -13.05 7.22 -19.79
N GLU A 438 -12.04 7.97 -20.22
CA GLU A 438 -10.63 7.74 -19.89
C GLU A 438 -10.41 7.79 -18.37
N THR A 439 -10.71 8.94 -17.76
CA THR A 439 -10.69 9.12 -16.30
C THR A 439 -12.05 8.76 -15.71
N ARG A 440 -12.10 7.77 -14.80
CA ARG A 440 -13.35 7.21 -14.24
C ARG A 440 -13.54 7.49 -12.75
N ALA A 441 -13.14 8.68 -12.30
CA ALA A 441 -13.32 9.17 -10.92
C ALA A 441 -14.63 9.96 -10.78
N TYR A 442 -15.78 9.29 -10.66
CA TYR A 442 -17.12 9.90 -10.68
C TYR A 442 -18.07 9.48 -9.54
N SER A 443 -17.66 8.59 -8.64
CA SER A 443 -18.50 8.08 -7.56
C SER A 443 -18.35 8.85 -6.23
N HIS A 444 -19.08 8.40 -5.20
CA HIS A 444 -18.98 8.88 -3.81
C HIS A 444 -18.07 8.00 -2.94
N GLY A 445 -17.07 7.36 -3.54
CA GLY A 445 -16.14 6.47 -2.86
C GLY A 445 -16.33 5.00 -3.24
N CYS A 446 -17.58 4.51 -3.28
CA CYS A 446 -17.88 3.14 -3.71
C CYS A 446 -17.47 2.88 -5.16
N ILE A 447 -17.25 1.61 -5.51
CA ILE A 447 -16.63 1.25 -6.78
C ILE A 447 -17.67 0.57 -7.67
N ARG A 448 -17.93 1.14 -8.85
CA ARG A 448 -18.89 0.58 -9.80
C ARG A 448 -18.17 -0.31 -10.80
N LEU A 449 -18.77 -1.42 -11.20
CA LEU A 449 -18.20 -2.37 -12.17
C LEU A 449 -18.95 -2.32 -13.51
N GLN A 450 -18.22 -2.43 -14.61
CA GLN A 450 -18.81 -2.41 -15.96
C GLN A 450 -19.59 -3.69 -16.24
N GLN A 451 -18.98 -4.84 -15.92
CA GLN A 451 -19.54 -6.18 -16.08
C GLN A 451 -19.79 -6.85 -14.72
N PRO A 452 -20.72 -6.32 -13.91
CA PRO A 452 -20.94 -6.84 -12.57
C PRO A 452 -21.56 -8.25 -12.59
N PHE A 453 -22.31 -8.61 -13.64
CA PHE A 453 -22.88 -9.94 -13.75
C PHE A 453 -21.82 -10.99 -14.05
N ASP A 454 -20.93 -10.73 -15.03
CA ASP A 454 -19.81 -11.63 -15.30
C ASP A 454 -18.88 -11.75 -14.09
N PHE A 455 -18.68 -10.65 -13.35
CA PHE A 455 -17.96 -10.69 -12.07
C PHE A 455 -18.66 -11.61 -11.06
N ALA A 456 -19.99 -11.51 -10.91
CA ALA A 456 -20.77 -12.40 -10.03
C ALA A 456 -20.66 -13.87 -10.46
N TYR A 457 -20.73 -14.16 -11.76
CA TYR A 457 -20.60 -15.53 -12.28
C TYR A 457 -19.22 -16.11 -11.97
N GLU A 458 -18.17 -15.31 -12.13
CA GLU A 458 -16.82 -15.75 -11.82
C GLU A 458 -16.65 -16.02 -10.32
N LEU A 459 -17.22 -15.19 -9.44
CA LEU A 459 -17.16 -15.47 -8.00
C LEU A 459 -17.88 -16.78 -7.64
N LEU A 460 -19.05 -17.01 -8.24
CA LEU A 460 -19.87 -18.20 -8.01
C LEU A 460 -19.30 -19.46 -8.68
N SER A 461 -18.35 -19.35 -9.61
CA SER A 461 -17.80 -20.48 -10.39
C SER A 461 -17.12 -21.57 -9.55
N LYS A 462 -16.76 -21.25 -8.30
CA LYS A 462 -16.11 -22.17 -7.35
C LYS A 462 -17.10 -22.89 -6.43
N GLN A 463 -18.35 -22.41 -6.32
CA GLN A 463 -19.36 -22.97 -5.41
C GLN A 463 -20.64 -23.44 -6.11
N GLU A 464 -20.94 -22.95 -7.33
CA GLU A 464 -22.13 -23.35 -8.09
C GLU A 464 -21.74 -24.08 -9.39
N GLU A 465 -22.42 -25.18 -9.71
CA GLU A 465 -22.23 -25.88 -10.99
C GLU A 465 -22.67 -25.04 -12.20
N ASN A 466 -23.77 -24.28 -12.05
CA ASN A 466 -24.26 -23.36 -13.07
C ASN A 466 -24.44 -21.93 -12.53
N PRO A 467 -23.34 -21.16 -12.39
CA PRO A 467 -23.35 -19.81 -11.80
C PRO A 467 -24.32 -18.83 -12.46
N LYS A 468 -24.45 -18.91 -13.78
CA LYS A 468 -25.32 -18.00 -14.57
C LYS A 468 -26.79 -18.30 -14.29
N GLU A 469 -27.18 -19.57 -14.34
CA GLU A 469 -28.55 -19.98 -14.07
C GLU A 469 -28.95 -19.70 -12.62
N PHE A 470 -28.06 -20.01 -11.67
CA PHE A 470 -28.24 -19.67 -10.26
C PHE A 470 -28.52 -18.18 -10.11
N PHE A 471 -27.62 -17.32 -10.59
CA PHE A 471 -27.76 -15.88 -10.49
C PHE A 471 -29.05 -15.36 -11.14
N HIS A 472 -29.33 -15.77 -12.38
CA HIS A 472 -30.51 -15.29 -13.11
C HIS A 472 -31.84 -15.75 -12.50
N THR A 473 -31.89 -16.93 -11.88
CA THR A 473 -33.09 -17.41 -11.18
C THR A 473 -33.44 -16.50 -10.01
N ARG A 474 -32.45 -16.04 -9.24
CA ARG A 474 -32.66 -15.06 -8.17
C ARG A 474 -32.95 -13.67 -8.73
N LEU A 475 -32.24 -13.25 -9.77
CA LEU A 475 -32.45 -11.96 -10.43
C LEU A 475 -33.89 -11.78 -10.92
N LYS A 476 -34.45 -12.80 -11.59
CA LYS A 476 -35.82 -12.80 -12.14
C LYS A 476 -36.92 -12.57 -11.10
N THR A 477 -36.66 -12.89 -9.83
CA THR A 477 -37.65 -12.66 -8.76
C THR A 477 -37.93 -11.19 -8.49
N GLY A 478 -36.99 -10.29 -8.84
CA GLY A 478 -37.03 -8.87 -8.47
C GLY A 478 -36.89 -8.61 -6.97
N ARG A 479 -36.75 -9.66 -6.15
CA ARG A 479 -36.61 -9.57 -4.69
C ARG A 479 -35.15 -9.49 -4.32
N GLU A 480 -34.83 -8.64 -3.34
CA GLU A 480 -33.50 -8.58 -2.74
C GLU A 480 -33.13 -9.95 -2.18
N THR A 481 -32.00 -10.48 -2.65
CA THR A 481 -31.51 -11.81 -2.28
C THR A 481 -30.04 -11.73 -1.92
N LYS A 482 -29.70 -12.09 -0.68
CA LYS A 482 -28.31 -12.26 -0.24
C LYS A 482 -27.81 -13.65 -0.65
N VAL A 483 -26.61 -13.72 -1.21
CA VAL A 483 -25.90 -14.94 -1.55
C VAL A 483 -24.54 -14.89 -0.87
N ASP A 484 -24.36 -15.73 0.15
CA ASP A 484 -23.10 -15.88 0.87
C ASP A 484 -22.08 -16.64 0.01
N LEU A 485 -20.82 -16.22 0.08
CA LEU A 485 -19.70 -16.93 -0.54
C LEU A 485 -19.25 -18.04 0.40
N GLU A 486 -19.07 -19.25 -0.12
CA GLU A 486 -18.61 -20.39 0.71
C GLU A 486 -17.18 -20.18 1.19
N THR A 487 -16.35 -19.58 0.34
CA THR A 487 -15.00 -19.13 0.69
C THR A 487 -14.95 -17.62 0.61
N ASN A 488 -14.65 -17.00 1.73
CA ASN A 488 -14.44 -15.57 1.84
C ASN A 488 -13.21 -15.12 1.02
N ILE A 489 -13.33 -14.05 0.25
CA ILE A 489 -12.33 -13.66 -0.76
C ILE A 489 -11.66 -12.33 -0.38
N PRO A 490 -10.33 -12.28 -0.18
CA PRO A 490 -9.62 -11.01 0.02
C PRO A 490 -9.86 -10.01 -1.12
N VAL A 491 -10.15 -8.77 -0.76
CA VAL A 491 -10.32 -7.62 -1.65
C VAL A 491 -9.28 -6.58 -1.31
N HIS A 492 -8.44 -6.22 -2.28
CA HIS A 492 -7.42 -5.19 -2.12
C HIS A 492 -7.76 -4.00 -3.02
N ILE A 493 -8.10 -2.87 -2.38
CA ILE A 493 -8.22 -1.59 -3.06
C ILE A 493 -6.83 -0.93 -3.04
N ILE A 494 -6.23 -0.83 -4.22
CA ILE A 494 -4.84 -0.41 -4.40
C ILE A 494 -4.76 0.84 -5.28
N TYR A 495 -3.62 1.53 -5.20
CA TYR A 495 -3.32 2.68 -6.04
C TYR A 495 -1.91 2.48 -6.60
N ARG A 496 -1.82 2.19 -7.90
CA ARG A 496 -0.56 1.87 -8.59
C ARG A 496 -0.43 2.71 -9.85
N THR A 497 0.41 3.74 -9.83
CA THR A 497 0.71 4.54 -11.03
C THR A 497 1.85 3.99 -11.87
N ALA A 498 2.64 3.07 -11.33
CA ALA A 498 3.60 2.25 -12.08
C ALA A 498 3.39 0.79 -11.68
N TYR A 499 3.25 -0.09 -12.67
CA TYR A 499 3.18 -1.53 -12.47
C TYR A 499 3.56 -2.25 -13.76
N THR A 500 3.72 -3.57 -13.71
CA THR A 500 4.19 -4.36 -14.85
C THR A 500 3.20 -5.44 -15.24
N GLU A 501 3.20 -5.81 -16.52
CA GLU A 501 2.51 -7.00 -17.01
C GLU A 501 3.54 -8.09 -17.33
N ALA A 502 3.16 -9.37 -17.23
CA ALA A 502 4.10 -10.49 -17.23
C ALA A 502 5.07 -10.56 -18.44
N LYS A 503 4.68 -10.00 -19.59
CA LYS A 503 5.47 -9.95 -20.84
C LYS A 503 5.45 -8.58 -21.53
N GLY A 504 5.01 -7.54 -20.83
CA GLY A 504 4.80 -6.20 -21.40
C GLY A 504 5.78 -5.15 -20.85
N PRO A 505 5.83 -3.96 -21.46
CA PRO A 505 6.54 -2.83 -20.86
C PRO A 505 5.88 -2.44 -19.53
N VAL A 506 6.64 -1.72 -18.70
CA VAL A 506 6.09 -1.09 -17.49
C VAL A 506 4.94 -0.17 -17.90
N GLN A 507 3.82 -0.36 -17.21
CA GLN A 507 2.58 0.39 -17.37
C GLN A 507 2.61 1.58 -16.43
N TYR A 508 2.18 2.74 -16.93
CA TYR A 508 2.04 3.95 -16.14
C TYR A 508 0.60 4.43 -16.13
N ARG A 509 0.17 5.09 -15.05
CA ARG A 509 -1.13 5.74 -14.94
C ARG A 509 -0.96 7.13 -14.34
N ARG A 510 -1.89 8.03 -14.64
CA ARG A 510 -1.93 9.35 -14.01
C ARG A 510 -2.22 9.21 -12.51
N ASP A 511 -1.63 10.11 -11.73
CA ASP A 511 -1.85 10.21 -10.28
C ASP A 511 -3.20 10.90 -9.98
N VAL A 512 -4.31 10.19 -10.20
CA VAL A 512 -5.71 10.67 -10.14
C VAL A 512 -6.04 11.48 -8.88
N TYR A 513 -5.51 11.11 -7.71
CA TYR A 513 -5.74 11.75 -6.41
C TYR A 513 -4.51 12.51 -5.87
N GLY A 514 -3.39 12.53 -6.58
CA GLY A 514 -2.16 13.19 -6.12
C GLY A 514 -1.44 12.46 -4.98
N ARG A 515 -1.72 11.17 -4.76
CA ARG A 515 -1.16 10.40 -3.63
C ARG A 515 0.31 10.04 -3.85
N ASP A 516 0.69 9.74 -5.09
CA ASP A 516 2.07 9.37 -5.40
C ASP A 516 3.01 10.57 -5.29
N ALA A 517 2.54 11.78 -5.63
CA ALA A 517 3.27 13.01 -5.37
C ALA A 517 3.55 13.22 -3.86
N LYS A 518 2.57 12.93 -2.99
CA LYS A 518 2.74 13.03 -1.52
C LYS A 518 3.69 11.97 -0.98
N ILE A 519 3.58 10.73 -1.46
CA ILE A 519 4.47 9.63 -1.06
C ILE A 519 5.90 9.92 -1.52
N TRP A 520 6.10 10.39 -2.75
CA TRP A 520 7.41 10.81 -3.22
C TRP A 520 8.02 11.88 -2.32
N LYS A 521 7.25 12.90 -1.93
CA LYS A 521 7.71 13.93 -1.00
C LYS A 521 8.14 13.34 0.35
N ALA A 522 7.37 12.40 0.89
CA ALA A 522 7.72 11.71 2.13
C ALA A 522 9.00 10.87 1.98
N LEU A 523 9.15 10.11 0.89
CA LEU A 523 10.37 9.35 0.58
C LEU A 523 11.59 10.27 0.47
N ALA A 524 11.45 11.41 -0.22
CA ALA A 524 12.52 12.39 -0.37
C ALA A 524 12.95 12.98 0.98
N ASN A 525 12.00 13.26 1.87
CA ASN A 525 12.31 13.73 3.24
C ASN A 525 13.07 12.68 4.06
N GLU A 526 12.86 11.40 3.78
CA GLU A 526 13.62 10.30 4.41
C GLU A 526 14.99 10.04 3.75
N GLY A 527 15.35 10.84 2.73
CA GLY A 527 16.65 10.81 2.05
C GLY A 527 16.66 10.16 0.67
N VAL A 528 15.51 9.70 0.14
CA VAL A 528 15.47 9.09 -1.20
C VAL A 528 15.71 10.17 -2.27
N ALA A 529 16.82 10.05 -2.98
CA ALA A 529 17.21 10.98 -4.04
C ALA A 529 17.23 10.30 -5.41
N LEU A 530 17.11 11.11 -6.46
CA LEU A 530 17.33 10.65 -7.83
C LEU A 530 18.82 10.76 -8.20
N PRO A 531 19.30 9.96 -9.17
CA PRO A 531 20.66 10.10 -9.70
C PRO A 531 20.94 11.54 -10.15
N GLY A 532 22.11 12.08 -9.80
CA GLY A 532 22.52 13.44 -10.16
C GLY A 532 21.97 14.57 -9.28
N GLN A 533 21.20 14.26 -8.24
CA GLN A 533 20.74 15.22 -7.22
C GLN A 533 21.36 14.98 -5.82
N GLN A 534 22.33 14.09 -5.71
CA GLN A 534 23.17 13.97 -4.52
C GLN A 534 24.21 15.08 -4.57
N GLY A 535 24.01 16.13 -3.77
CA GLY A 535 24.89 17.28 -3.61
C GLY A 535 24.99 17.68 -2.16
#